data_AF-A0A2A6E9G1-F1
#
_entry.id   AF-A0A2A6E9G1-F1
#
_cell.length_a   1.000
_cell.length_b   1.000
_cell.length_c   1.000
_cell.angle_alpha   90.00
_cell.angle_beta   90.00
_cell.angle_gamma   90.00
#
_symmetry.space_group_name_H-M   'P 1'
#
loop_
_entity.id
_entity.type
_entity.pdbx_description
1 polymer ?
#
loop_
_entity_poly.entity_id
_entity_poly.type
_entity_poly.pdbx_seq_one_letter_code
_entity_poly.pdbx_strand_id
1 'polypeptide(L)' 'MKRRSKTIAQQCKYYEVDNIFEYMVSVFQYGNISAFGELYKELNRKDRKEFILYLFSEVEPIHIQEIILATI' A
#
# COMPACT_ATOMS: atom_id res chain seq x y z
N MET A 1 1.70 20.68 0.35
CA MET A 1 1.99 19.50 1.19
C MET A 1 0.86 18.50 1.02
N LYS A 2 1.09 17.33 0.40
CA LYS A 2 0.06 16.27 0.31
C LYS A 2 -0.40 15.92 1.73
N ARG A 3 -1.71 15.97 2.01
CA ARG A 3 -2.28 15.60 3.31
C ARG A 3 -1.96 14.12 3.56
N ARG A 4 -1.12 13.84 4.56
CA ARG A 4 -0.86 12.48 5.05
C ARG A 4 -2.02 12.01 5.94
N SER A 5 -2.12 10.71 6.20
CA SER A 5 -3.19 10.10 7.01
C SER A 5 -4.53 9.95 6.30
N LYS A 6 -4.51 9.49 5.05
CA LYS A 6 -5.70 9.11 4.28
C LYS A 6 -6.28 7.80 4.79
N THR A 7 -7.61 7.67 4.75
CA THR A 7 -8.27 6.37 4.91
C THR A 7 -8.21 5.56 3.62
N ILE A 8 -8.41 4.25 3.70
CA ILE A 8 -8.56 3.36 2.52
C ILE A 8 -9.54 3.98 1.52
N ALA A 9 -10.78 4.30 1.95
CA ALA A 9 -11.80 4.87 1.07
C ALA A 9 -11.39 6.20 0.41
N GLN A 10 -10.62 7.03 1.12
CA GLN A 10 -10.10 8.28 0.55
C GLN A 10 -9.03 8.04 -0.51
N GLN A 11 -8.17 7.03 -0.32
CA GLN A 11 -7.18 6.67 -1.33
C GLN A 11 -7.81 5.97 -2.52
N CYS A 12 -8.71 5.00 -2.32
CA CYS A 12 -9.50 4.37 -3.37
C CYS A 12 -10.18 5.41 -4.27
N LYS A 13 -10.84 6.40 -3.66
CA LYS A 13 -11.46 7.51 -4.41
C LYS A 13 -10.45 8.37 -5.17
N TYR A 14 -9.26 8.60 -4.63
CA TYR A 14 -8.26 9.48 -5.26
C TYR A 14 -7.53 8.80 -6.43
N TYR A 15 -7.24 7.51 -6.29
CA TYR A 15 -6.57 6.70 -7.33
C TYR A 15 -7.55 5.98 -8.26
N GLU A 16 -8.86 6.16 -8.05
CA GLU A 16 -9.94 5.56 -8.86
C GLU A 16 -9.84 4.02 -8.92
N VAL A 17 -9.58 3.40 -7.77
CA VAL A 17 -9.47 1.95 -7.61
C VAL A 17 -10.43 1.43 -6.56
N ASP A 18 -10.91 0.20 -6.73
CA ASP A 18 -11.80 -0.45 -5.75
C ASP A 18 -11.03 -0.93 -4.50
N ASN A 19 -9.82 -1.47 -4.69
CA ASN A 19 -8.95 -1.93 -3.62
C ASN A 19 -7.57 -1.26 -3.69
N ILE A 20 -7.30 -0.36 -2.75
CA ILE A 20 -6.01 0.35 -2.70
C ILE A 20 -4.84 -0.58 -2.37
N PHE A 21 -5.05 -1.67 -1.62
CA PHE A 21 -3.96 -2.58 -1.25
C PHE A 21 -3.52 -3.42 -2.44
N GLU A 22 -4.47 -3.93 -3.24
CA GLU A 22 -4.17 -4.59 -4.51
C GLU A 22 -3.40 -3.65 -5.45
N TYR A 23 -3.85 -2.39 -5.56
CA TYR A 23 -3.14 -1.39 -6.34
C TYR A 23 -1.70 -1.18 -5.84
N MET A 24 -1.49 -1.03 -4.52
CA MET A 24 -0.15 -0.87 -3.94
C MET A 24 0.77 -2.06 -4.24
N VAL A 25 0.27 -3.29 -4.14
CA VAL A 25 1.03 -4.50 -4.47
C VAL A 25 1.40 -4.51 -5.95
N SER A 26 0.46 -4.18 -6.84
CA SER A 26 0.74 -4.10 -8.28
C SER A 26 1.82 -3.05 -8.59
N VAL A 27 1.76 -1.87 -7.98
CA VAL A 27 2.74 -0.79 -8.16
C VAL A 27 4.14 -1.24 -7.75
N PHE A 28 4.23 -2.01 -6.66
CA PHE A 28 5.49 -2.62 -6.23
C PHE A 28 6.00 -3.68 -7.22
N GLN A 29 5.14 -4.60 -7.64
CA GLN A 29 5.48 -5.69 -8.58
C GLN A 29 5.94 -5.18 -9.95
N TYR A 30 5.36 -4.08 -10.44
CA TYR A 30 5.81 -3.41 -11.65
C TYR A 30 7.11 -2.61 -11.48
N GLY A 31 7.76 -2.68 -10.31
CA GLY A 31 9.07 -2.09 -10.03
C GLY A 31 9.02 -0.60 -9.66
N ASN A 32 7.84 -0.02 -9.45
CA ASN A 32 7.72 1.40 -9.08
C ASN A 32 7.78 1.59 -7.55
N ILE A 33 8.95 1.28 -6.98
CA ILE A 33 9.18 1.27 -5.52
C ILE A 33 8.98 2.66 -4.89
N SER A 34 9.36 3.73 -5.59
CA SER A 34 9.18 5.09 -5.09
C SER A 34 7.71 5.47 -4.98
N ALA A 35 6.89 5.15 -5.98
CA ALA A 35 5.45 5.41 -5.93
C ALA A 35 4.77 4.56 -4.84
N PHE A 36 5.14 3.29 -4.71
CA PHE A 36 4.69 2.43 -3.62
C PHE A 36 4.97 3.05 -2.24
N GLY A 37 6.20 3.54 -2.01
CA GLY A 37 6.57 4.18 -0.76
C GLY A 37 5.74 5.42 -0.44
N GLU A 38 5.36 6.20 -1.44
CA GLU A 38 4.48 7.36 -1.24
C GLU A 38 3.02 6.94 -0.95
N LEU A 39 2.50 5.92 -1.63
CA LEU A 39 1.17 5.34 -1.33
C LEU A 39 1.08 4.87 0.12
N TYR A 40 2.11 4.14 0.57
CA TYR A 40 2.18 3.66 1.95
C TYR A 40 2.27 4.81 2.97
N LYS A 41 3.04 5.86 2.68
CA LYS A 41 3.14 7.05 3.54
C LYS A 41 1.85 7.87 3.58
N GLU A 42 1.06 7.85 2.51
CA GLU A 42 -0.25 8.51 2.46
C GLU A 42 -1.27 7.85 3.40
N LEU A 43 -1.16 6.54 3.65
CA LEU A 43 -2.06 5.81 4.56
C LEU A 43 -1.96 6.35 5.98
N ASN A 44 -3.09 6.36 6.69
CA ASN A 44 -3.11 6.59 8.13
C ASN A 44 -2.51 5.42 8.90
N ARG A 45 -2.19 5.65 10.19
CA ARG A 45 -1.50 4.67 11.03
C ARG A 45 -2.28 3.35 11.19
N LYS A 46 -3.62 3.39 11.20
CA LYS A 46 -4.45 2.18 11.27
C LYS A 46 -4.33 1.40 9.97
N ASP A 47 -4.57 2.06 8.85
CA ASP A 47 -4.64 1.40 7.54
C ASP A 47 -3.28 0.90 7.05
N ARG A 48 -2.16 1.46 7.55
CA ARG A 48 -0.83 0.84 7.36
C ARG A 48 -0.74 -0.54 7.99
N LYS A 49 -1.34 -0.76 9.16
CA LYS A 49 -1.37 -2.08 9.79
C LYS A 49 -2.28 -3.03 9.04
N GLU A 50 -3.44 -2.53 8.60
CA GLU A 50 -4.35 -3.30 7.74
C GLU A 50 -3.67 -3.73 6.44
N PHE A 51 -2.85 -2.87 5.84
CA PHE A 51 -2.04 -3.23 4.68
C PHE A 51 -1.07 -4.37 4.99
N ILE A 52 -0.36 -4.33 6.12
CA ILE A 52 0.52 -5.43 6.51
C ILE A 52 -0.27 -6.73 6.71
N LEU A 53 -1.45 -6.68 7.34
CA LEU A 53 -2.31 -7.86 7.49
C LEU A 53 -2.77 -8.42 6.14
N TYR A 54 -3.15 -7.54 5.21
CA TYR A 54 -3.52 -7.90 3.84
C TYR A 54 -2.39 -8.64 3.11
N LEU A 55 -1.13 -8.21 3.28
CA LEU A 55 0.00 -8.92 2.66
C LEU A 55 0.06 -10.39 3.09
N PHE A 56 -0.19 -10.68 4.37
CA PHE A 56 -0.17 -12.05 4.87
C PHE A 56 -1.39 -12.88 4.51
N SER A 57 -2.50 -12.28 4.07
CA SER A 57 -3.71 -13.00 3.66
C SER A 57 -3.84 -13.17 2.15
N GLU A 58 -3.50 -12.15 1.37
CA GLU A 58 -3.79 -12.09 -0.08
C GLU A 58 -2.56 -12.11 -0.99
N VAL A 59 -1.33 -11.96 -0.46
CA VAL A 59 -0.11 -11.86 -1.28
C VAL A 59 0.75 -13.11 -1.14
N GLU A 60 1.34 -13.55 -2.26
CA GLU A 60 2.24 -14.70 -2.24
C GLU A 60 3.44 -14.48 -1.31
N PRO A 61 3.82 -15.47 -0.47
CA PRO A 61 4.86 -15.31 0.54
C PRO A 61 6.20 -14.76 0.03
N ILE A 62 6.56 -15.08 -1.23
CA ILE A 62 7.80 -14.61 -1.86
C ILE A 62 7.88 -13.09 -1.96
N HIS A 63 6.75 -12.40 -2.13
CA HIS A 63 6.70 -10.95 -2.29
C HIS A 63 6.51 -10.20 -0.96
N ILE A 64 6.00 -10.86 0.08
CA ILE A 64 5.71 -10.24 1.38
C ILE A 64 6.99 -9.62 1.98
N GLN A 65 8.08 -10.39 2.01
CA GLN A 65 9.33 -9.93 2.62
C GLN A 65 9.89 -8.69 1.91
N GLU A 66 9.87 -8.69 0.58
CA GLU A 66 10.37 -7.57 -0.24
C GLU A 66 9.55 -6.30 0.00
N ILE A 67 8.23 -6.44 0.03
CA ILE A 67 7.30 -5.33 0.28
C ILE A 67 7.50 -4.77 1.69
N ILE A 68 7.59 -5.63 2.71
CA ILE A 68 7.79 -5.18 4.10
C ILE A 68 9.10 -4.39 4.23
N LEU A 69 10.19 -4.90 3.66
CA LEU A 69 11.49 -4.21 3.70
C LEU A 69 11.44 -2.84 3.02
N ALA A 70 10.63 -2.66 1.97
CA ALA A 70 10.44 -1.37 1.33
C ALA A 70 9.56 -0.39 2.13
N THR A 71 8.92 -0.83 3.22
CA THR A 71 8.06 0.01 4.09
C THR A 71 8.72 0.48 5.39
N ILE A 72 9.94 0.00 5.69
CA ILE A 72 10.75 0.37 6.87
C ILE A 72 11.58 1.61 6.57
#